data_AF-A0A7C3ITU0-F1
#
_entry.id   AF-A0A7C3ITU0-F1
#
_cell.length_a   1.000
_cell.length_b   1.000
_cell.length_c   1.000
_cell.angle_alpha   90.00
_cell.angle_beta   90.00
_cell.angle_gamma   90.00
#
_symmetry.space_group_name_H-M   'P 1'
#
loop_
_entity.id
_entity.type
_entity.pdbx_description
1 polymer ?
#
loop_
_entity_poly.entity_id
_entity_poly.type
_entity_poly.pdbx_seq_one_letter_code
_entity_poly.pdbx_strand_id
1 'polypeptide(L)'
;MRWILFIISLLWISAGSCLILYTSQSRDFLKKAFGGIDPEVLSIVPIVIGILLVGAAYYSAAFWTIIIIGLLAIGKGLLLIFNPGKTADRLTTWFFQEASDNAFRLFGIFAIILGTALLSWI
;
A
#
# COMPACT_ATOMS: atom_id res chain seq x y z
N MET A 1 -3.22 -2.33 20.05
CA MET A 1 -2.17 -2.66 19.05
C MET A 1 -2.55 -3.84 18.15
N ARG A 2 -3.04 -5.00 18.65
CA ARG A 2 -3.55 -6.09 17.77
C ARG A 2 -4.62 -5.64 16.77
N TRP A 3 -5.50 -4.74 17.20
CA TRP A 3 -6.51 -4.10 16.36
C TRP A 3 -5.94 -3.39 15.13
N ILE A 4 -4.71 -2.85 15.21
CA ILE A 4 -4.06 -2.18 14.06
C ILE A 4 -3.79 -3.21 12.95
N LEU A 5 -3.26 -4.39 13.32
CA LEU A 5 -3.04 -5.47 12.36
C LEU A 5 -4.36 -5.95 11.75
N PHE A 6 -5.41 -6.08 12.57
CA PHE A 6 -6.75 -6.42 12.09
C PHE A 6 -7.27 -5.37 11.08
N ILE A 7 -7.19 -4.08 11.40
CA ILE A 7 -7.67 -3.01 10.53
C ILE A 7 -6.87 -2.98 9.22
N ILE A 8 -5.53 -3.06 9.29
CA ILE A 8 -4.67 -3.03 8.09
C ILE A 8 -4.92 -4.26 7.22
N SER A 9 -5.01 -5.45 7.82
CA SER A 9 -5.30 -6.68 7.08
C SER A 9 -6.65 -6.61 6.37
N LEU A 10 -7.70 -6.15 7.07
CA LEU A 10 -9.03 -5.99 6.50
C LEU A 10 -9.01 -4.97 5.35
N LEU A 11 -8.36 -3.82 5.54
CA LEU A 11 -8.23 -2.79 4.51
C LEU A 11 -7.50 -3.30 3.26
N TRP A 12 -6.42 -4.08 3.43
CA TRP A 12 -5.69 -4.66 2.31
C TRP A 12 -6.50 -5.72 1.57
N ILE A 13 -7.22 -6.58 2.29
CA ILE A 13 -8.10 -7.58 1.67
C ILE A 13 -9.24 -6.89 0.92
N SER A 14 -9.90 -5.89 1.53
CA SER A 14 -11.00 -5.16 0.89
C SER A 14 -10.53 -4.36 -0.32
N ALA A 15 -9.43 -3.61 -0.19
CA ALA A 15 -8.87 -2.84 -1.30
C ALA A 15 -8.39 -3.76 -2.43
N GLY A 16 -7.76 -4.89 -2.10
CA GLY A 16 -7.32 -5.89 -3.06
C GLY A 16 -8.49 -6.53 -3.81
N SER A 17 -9.57 -6.85 -3.08
CA SER A 17 -10.80 -7.39 -3.67
C SER A 17 -11.45 -6.39 -4.63
N CYS A 18 -11.54 -5.11 -4.25
CA CYS A 18 -12.05 -4.06 -5.13
C CYS A 18 -11.20 -3.90 -6.39
N LEU A 19 -9.87 -3.93 -6.27
CA LEU A 19 -8.95 -3.82 -7.39
C LEU A 19 -9.09 -4.98 -8.39
N ILE A 20 -9.39 -6.20 -7.91
CA ILE A 20 -9.58 -7.37 -8.76
C ILE A 20 -10.96 -7.36 -9.43
N LEU A 21 -12.02 -7.15 -8.66
CA LEU A 21 -13.41 -7.25 -9.12
C LEU A 21 -13.86 -6.04 -9.94
N TYR A 22 -13.42 -4.85 -9.54
CA TYR A 22 -13.87 -3.57 -10.10
C TYR A 22 -12.67 -2.75 -10.58
N THR A 23 -11.78 -3.37 -11.37
CA THR A 23 -10.48 -2.81 -11.75
C THR A 23 -10.59 -1.40 -12.36
N SER A 24 -11.44 -1.22 -13.37
CA SER A 24 -11.61 0.06 -14.06
C SER A 24 -12.18 1.15 -13.14
N GLN A 25 -13.23 0.82 -12.38
CA GLN A 25 -13.87 1.74 -11.45
C GLN A 25 -12.95 2.11 -10.28
N SER A 26 -12.18 1.15 -9.78
CA SER A 26 -11.18 1.35 -8.72
C SER A 26 -10.04 2.23 -9.22
N ARG A 27 -9.58 2.02 -10.46
CA ARG A 27 -8.57 2.88 -11.09
C ARG A 27 -9.07 4.32 -11.22
N ASP A 28 -10.28 4.53 -11.72
CA ASP A 28 -10.86 5.85 -11.87
C ASP A 28 -11.07 6.55 -10.52
N PHE A 29 -11.50 5.80 -9.50
CA PHE A 29 -11.61 6.30 -8.13
C PHE A 29 -10.23 6.71 -7.58
N LEU A 30 -9.22 5.85 -7.69
CA LEU A 30 -7.86 6.15 -7.24
C LEU A 30 -7.26 7.34 -7.99
N LYS A 31 -7.49 7.46 -9.30
CA LYS A 31 -7.05 8.61 -10.10
C LYS A 31 -7.72 9.91 -9.66
N LYS A 32 -9.02 9.89 -9.36
CA LYS A 32 -9.73 11.07 -8.84
C LYS A 32 -9.29 11.45 -7.43
N ALA A 33 -9.06 10.45 -6.57
CA ALA A 33 -8.67 10.68 -5.18
C ALA A 33 -7.20 11.11 -5.02
N PHE A 34 -6.29 10.57 -5.83
CA PHE A 34 -4.85 10.72 -5.64
C PHE A 34 -4.08 11.26 -6.85
N GLY A 35 -4.68 11.30 -8.04
CA GLY A 35 -3.96 11.65 -9.28
C GLY A 35 -3.57 13.13 -9.41
N GLY A 36 -4.11 14.01 -8.56
CA GLY A 36 -3.73 15.43 -8.49
C GLY A 36 -2.96 15.80 -7.21
N ILE A 37 -2.62 14.82 -6.37
CA ILE A 37 -1.90 15.04 -5.13
C ILE A 37 -0.39 14.94 -5.41
N ASP A 38 0.38 15.89 -4.88
CA ASP A 38 1.83 15.87 -4.99
C ASP A 38 2.40 14.57 -4.39
N PRO A 39 3.39 13.92 -5.04
CA PRO A 39 3.96 12.66 -4.55
C PRO A 39 4.52 12.75 -3.13
N GLU A 40 4.98 13.93 -2.72
CA GLU A 40 5.44 14.21 -1.34
C GLU A 40 4.30 14.08 -0.33
N VAL A 41 3.10 14.60 -0.63
CA VAL A 41 1.93 14.42 0.24
C VAL A 41 1.45 12.97 0.21
N LEU A 42 1.49 12.33 -0.95
CA LEU A 42 1.14 10.91 -1.10
C LEU A 42 2.06 9.99 -0.27
N SER A 43 3.30 10.42 -0.02
CA SER A 43 4.30 9.68 0.76
C SER A 43 3.95 9.51 2.24
N ILE A 44 3.11 10.40 2.78
CA ILE A 44 2.74 10.38 4.21
C ILE A 44 2.00 9.08 4.52
N VAL A 45 1.14 8.62 3.61
CA VAL A 45 0.33 7.41 3.77
C VAL A 45 1.20 6.16 4.01
N PRO A 46 2.16 5.79 3.13
CA PRO A 46 3.01 4.63 3.36
C PRO A 46 3.93 4.78 4.58
N ILE A 47 4.38 5.98 4.93
CA ILE A 47 5.18 6.21 6.16
C ILE A 47 4.35 5.92 7.41
N VAL A 48 3.16 6.49 7.50
CA VAL A 48 2.26 6.31 8.65
C VAL A 48 1.87 4.84 8.80
N ILE A 49 1.50 4.18 7.70
CA ILE A 49 1.20 2.74 7.71
C ILE A 49 2.41 1.93 8.16
N GLY A 50 3.61 2.26 7.67
CA GLY A 50 4.84 1.56 8.04
C GLY A 50 5.20 1.71 9.51
N ILE A 51 5.09 2.91 10.09
CA ILE A 51 5.29 3.14 11.53
C ILE A 51 4.27 2.34 12.35
N LEU A 52 3.00 2.34 11.95
CA LEU A 52 1.96 1.56 12.60
C LEU A 52 2.25 0.06 12.57
N LEU A 53 2.75 -0.47 11.44
CA LEU A 53 3.15 -1.88 11.33
C LEU A 53 4.33 -2.21 12.23
N VAL A 54 5.39 -1.39 12.25
CA VAL A 54 6.55 -1.61 13.12
C VAL A 54 6.14 -1.58 14.60
N GLY A 55 5.31 -0.63 15.01
CA GLY A 55 4.79 -0.56 16.38
C GLY A 55 3.88 -1.74 16.74
N ALA A 56 3.11 -2.25 15.78
CA ALA A 56 2.22 -3.39 15.98
C ALA A 56 2.94 -4.75 15.91
N ALA A 57 4.16 -4.82 15.37
CA ALA A 57 4.91 -6.07 15.16
C ALA A 57 5.10 -6.90 16.44
N TYR A 58 5.28 -6.25 17.60
CA TYR A 58 5.41 -6.91 18.89
C TYR A 58 4.24 -7.81 19.27
N TYR A 59 3.07 -7.62 18.64
CA TYR A 59 1.85 -8.36 18.95
C TYR A 59 1.57 -9.48 17.96
N SER A 60 2.47 -9.77 17.03
CA SER A 60 2.32 -10.81 16.02
C SER A 60 3.29 -11.97 16.25
N ALA A 61 2.86 -13.17 15.87
CA ALA A 61 3.71 -14.35 15.81
C ALA A 61 4.84 -14.20 14.76
N ALA A 62 4.65 -13.36 13.74
CA ALA A 62 5.59 -13.12 12.65
C ALA A 62 6.31 -11.77 12.78
N PHE A 63 6.88 -11.49 13.97
CA PHE A 63 7.52 -10.23 14.33
C PHE A 63 8.45 -9.66 13.24
N TRP A 64 9.44 -10.44 12.81
CA TRP A 64 10.43 -10.00 11.81
C TRP A 64 9.80 -9.67 10.46
N THR A 65 8.82 -10.46 10.04
CA THR A 65 8.12 -10.25 8.76
C THR A 65 7.36 -8.93 8.77
N ILE A 66 6.64 -8.63 9.85
CA ILE A 66 5.91 -7.36 9.97
C ILE A 66 6.87 -6.17 10.02
N ILE A 67 8.01 -6.29 10.72
CA ILE A 67 9.04 -5.24 10.71
C ILE A 67 9.55 -4.99 9.30
N ILE A 68 9.91 -6.04 8.55
CA ILE A 68 10.41 -5.89 7.18
C ILE A 68 9.37 -5.20 6.31
N ILE A 69 8.10 -5.61 6.38
CA ILE A 69 7.00 -4.98 5.62
C ILE A 69 6.85 -3.51 6.02
N GLY A 70 6.89 -3.20 7.32
CA GLY A 70 6.79 -1.83 7.84
C GLY A 70 7.95 -0.94 7.40
N LEU A 71 9.19 -1.45 7.47
CA LEU A 71 10.38 -0.74 6.99
C LEU A 71 10.34 -0.52 5.47
N LEU A 72 9.87 -1.51 4.69
CA LEU A 72 9.67 -1.33 3.25
C LEU A 72 8.62 -0.25 2.94
N ALA A 73 7.55 -0.16 3.73
CA ALA A 73 6.56 0.89 3.58
C ALA A 73 7.13 2.28 3.90
N ILE A 74 7.89 2.42 4.99
CA ILE A 74 8.62 3.66 5.32
C ILE A 74 9.60 4.02 4.20
N GLY A 75 10.38 3.06 3.73
CA GLY A 75 11.34 3.25 2.63
C GLY A 75 10.67 3.75 1.35
N LYS A 76 9.52 3.19 0.96
CA LYS A 76 8.73 3.68 -0.18
C LYS A 76 8.29 5.13 0.00
N GLY A 77 7.85 5.50 1.19
CA GLY A 77 7.50 6.87 1.50
C GLY A 77 8.69 7.82 1.42
N LEU A 78 9.84 7.44 1.99
CA LEU A 78 11.05 8.23 1.88
C LEU A 78 11.51 8.41 0.43
N LEU A 79 11.41 7.37 -0.41
CA LEU A 79 11.71 7.47 -1.85
C LEU A 79 10.78 8.45 -2.57
N LEU A 80 9.51 8.53 -2.17
CA LEU A 80 8.56 9.51 -2.70
C LEU A 80 8.90 10.95 -2.27
N ILE A 81 9.40 11.15 -1.05
CA ILE A 81 9.84 12.48 -0.55
C ILE A 81 11.12 12.94 -1.23
N PHE A 82 12.16 12.10 -1.24
CA PHE A 82 13.45 12.48 -1.83
C PHE A 82 13.37 12.62 -3.36
N ASN A 83 12.38 11.99 -3.98
CA ASN A 83 12.09 12.00 -5.42
C ASN A 83 13.35 12.08 -6.31
N PRO A 84 14.32 11.16 -6.15
CA PRO A 84 15.58 11.25 -6.87
C PRO A 84 15.31 11.22 -8.38
N GLY A 85 15.70 12.29 -9.07
CA GLY A 85 15.54 12.42 -10.53
C GLY A 85 14.09 12.46 -11.03
N LYS A 86 13.11 12.92 -10.24
CA LYS A 86 11.68 12.95 -10.61
C LYS A 86 11.06 11.57 -10.91
N THR A 87 11.67 10.52 -10.36
CA THR A 87 11.23 9.14 -10.56
C THR A 87 9.84 8.91 -9.96
N ALA A 88 9.49 9.58 -8.87
CA ALA A 88 8.16 9.51 -8.24
C ALA A 88 7.06 10.07 -9.16
N ASP A 89 7.34 11.16 -9.87
CA ASP A 89 6.40 11.77 -10.82
C ASP A 89 6.13 10.82 -12.00
N ARG A 90 7.18 10.17 -12.50
CA ARG A 90 7.06 9.17 -13.56
C ARG A 90 6.27 7.94 -13.08
N LEU A 91 6.55 7.44 -11.87
CA LEU A 91 5.85 6.29 -11.28
C LEU A 91 4.35 6.57 -11.07
N THR A 92 4.00 7.73 -10.52
CA THR A 92 2.61 8.13 -10.31
C THR A 92 1.89 8.33 -11.64
N THR A 93 2.52 9.00 -12.60
CA THR A 93 1.99 9.15 -13.97
C THR A 93 1.76 7.79 -14.62
N TRP A 94 2.74 6.90 -14.57
CA TRP A 94 2.62 5.54 -15.09
C TRP A 94 1.47 4.80 -14.41
N PHE A 95 1.39 4.82 -13.08
CA PHE A 95 0.37 4.09 -12.32
C PHE A 95 -1.05 4.57 -12.64
N PHE A 96 -1.29 5.88 -12.74
CA PHE A 96 -2.64 6.40 -12.99
C PHE A 96 -3.02 6.44 -14.48
N GLN A 97 -2.06 6.69 -15.38
CA GLN A 97 -2.34 6.97 -16.80
C GLN A 97 -2.00 5.81 -17.73
N GLU A 98 -0.91 5.08 -17.48
CA GLU A 98 -0.37 4.08 -18.42
C GLU A 98 -0.59 2.63 -17.97
N ALA A 99 -0.79 2.39 -16.67
CA ALA A 99 -0.93 1.05 -16.12
C ALA A 99 -2.17 0.34 -16.68
N SER A 100 -1.98 -0.92 -17.10
CA SER A 100 -3.05 -1.76 -17.62
C SER A 100 -3.93 -2.31 -16.51
N ASP A 101 -5.14 -2.73 -16.84
CA ASP A 101 -6.06 -3.38 -15.90
C ASP A 101 -5.42 -4.63 -15.25
N ASN A 102 -4.60 -5.37 -16.01
CA ASN A 102 -3.86 -6.51 -15.47
C ASN A 102 -2.86 -6.11 -14.38
N ALA A 103 -2.22 -4.93 -14.48
CA ALA A 103 -1.34 -4.43 -13.43
C ALA A 103 -2.12 -4.14 -12.14
N PHE A 104 -3.28 -3.49 -12.23
CA PHE A 104 -4.14 -3.24 -11.07
C PHE A 104 -4.64 -4.53 -10.43
N ARG A 105 -5.04 -5.54 -11.23
CA ARG A 105 -5.41 -6.87 -10.72
C ARG A 105 -4.25 -7.54 -10.00
N LEU A 106 -3.03 -7.44 -10.53
CA LEU A 106 -1.83 -7.97 -9.88
C LEU A 106 -1.57 -7.30 -8.52
N PHE A 107 -1.67 -5.97 -8.44
CA PHE A 107 -1.58 -5.25 -7.16
C PHE A 107 -2.68 -5.68 -6.18
N GLY A 108 -3.90 -5.92 -6.68
CA GLY A 108 -4.98 -6.45 -5.87
C GLY A 108 -4.69 -7.84 -5.30
N ILE A 109 -4.13 -8.74 -6.10
CA ILE A 109 -3.72 -10.08 -5.66
C ILE A 109 -2.64 -9.97 -4.57
N PHE A 110 -1.61 -9.14 -4.78
CA PHE A 110 -0.59 -8.90 -3.75
C PHE A 110 -1.19 -8.36 -2.45
N ALA A 111 -2.15 -7.42 -2.54
CA ALA A 111 -2.82 -6.88 -1.37
C ALA A 111 -3.61 -7.95 -0.60
N ILE A 112 -4.34 -8.83 -1.29
CA ILE A 112 -5.08 -9.94 -0.65
C ILE A 112 -4.11 -10.93 0.02
N ILE A 113 -3.04 -11.34 -0.68
CA ILE A 113 -2.07 -12.29 -0.13
C ILE A 113 -1.43 -11.71 1.14
N LEU A 114 -0.95 -10.47 1.08
CA LEU A 114 -0.33 -9.80 2.22
C LEU A 114 -1.31 -9.56 3.36
N GLY A 115 -2.55 -9.14 3.06
CA GLY A 115 -3.59 -8.93 4.07
C GLY A 115 -3.99 -10.22 4.76
N THR A 116 -4.15 -11.31 4.01
CA THR A 116 -4.48 -12.63 4.56
C THR A 116 -3.33 -13.19 5.40
N ALA A 117 -2.09 -13.02 4.95
CA ALA A 117 -0.92 -13.41 5.71
C ALA A 117 -0.83 -12.64 7.04
N LEU A 118 -1.00 -11.31 7.00
CA LEU A 118 -1.05 -10.48 8.22
C LEU A 118 -2.14 -10.94 9.19
N LEU A 119 -3.35 -11.21 8.69
CA LEU A 119 -4.47 -11.67 9.51
C LEU A 119 -4.17 -13.01 10.20
N SER A 120 -3.48 -13.92 9.51
CA SER A 120 -3.06 -15.22 10.02
C SER A 120 -2.00 -15.14 11.13
N TRP A 121 -1.26 -14.03 11.21
CA TRP A 121 -0.16 -13.85 12.15
C TRP A 121 -0.51 -13.02 13.39
N ILE A 122 -1.78 -12.65 13.57
CA ILE A 122 -2.31 -11.95 14.77
C ILE A 122 -2.56 -12.95 15.90
#